data_AF-A0A936E0M2-F1
#
_entry.id   AF-A0A936E0M2-F1
#
_cell.length_a   1.000
_cell.length_b   1.000
_cell.length_c   1.000
_cell.angle_alpha   90.00
_cell.angle_beta   90.00
_cell.angle_gamma   90.00
#
_symmetry.space_group_name_H-M   'P 1'
#
loop_
_entity.id
_entity.type
_entity.pdbx_description
1 polymer ?
#
loop_
_entity_poly.entity_id
_entity_poly.type
_entity_poly.pdbx_seq_one_letter_code
_entity_poly.pdbx_strand_id
1 'polypeptide(L)'
;MANGVWAIDLISKQVSNWKANVSGLAGPAFGGDGTIYVATRSGGERPDSLVALDPKSLSVKGWYSAGNQEFSSTPVIFQYKGRALIAATTRDGRVHLLDTSNLGGADHQTPLFATPVSSKAGDFVPGALASWQDLGGTRWILAPAIGTQAADAGFKAENGAVTKGSVVAWKIVEQNGVPTLQPGWSSRDLVSPLPPTIINGVVFVTSSGEFRAKDSKVTAAQRALRSSRAVLYALDGTTGKSFGTAARRSLHSPAETLCQAA
;
A
#
# COMPACT_ATOMS: atom_id res chain seq x y z
N MET A 1 7.15 -7.22 -21.53
CA MET A 1 6.47 -6.50 -20.43
C MET A 1 5.04 -6.26 -20.83
N ALA A 2 4.07 -6.57 -19.96
CA ALA A 2 2.66 -6.71 -20.33
C ALA A 2 1.71 -5.70 -19.66
N ASN A 3 2.22 -4.75 -18.86
CA ASN A 3 1.44 -3.71 -18.18
C ASN A 3 2.03 -2.31 -18.45
N GLY A 4 1.30 -1.28 -18.02
CA GLY A 4 1.60 0.13 -18.29
C GLY A 4 0.47 1.04 -17.81
N VAL A 5 0.53 2.32 -18.18
CA VAL A 5 -0.53 3.29 -17.96
C VAL A 5 -1.06 3.75 -19.32
N TRP A 6 -2.38 3.89 -19.43
CA TRP A 6 -3.06 4.42 -20.60
C TRP A 6 -3.92 5.62 -20.19
N ALA A 7 -3.88 6.67 -20.99
CA ALA A 7 -4.73 7.83 -20.88
C ALA A 7 -5.58 7.93 -22.13
N ILE A 8 -6.88 8.12 -21.96
CA ILE A 8 -7.84 8.25 -23.06
C ILE A 8 -8.53 9.60 -22.91
N ASP A 9 -8.34 10.47 -23.90
CA ASP A 9 -9.12 11.70 -24.01
C ASP A 9 -10.52 11.33 -24.55
N LEU A 10 -11.55 11.45 -23.70
CA LEU A 10 -12.90 10.97 -24.04
C LEU A 10 -13.59 11.79 -25.14
N ILE A 11 -13.10 12.99 -25.45
CA ILE A 11 -13.67 13.88 -26.48
C ILE A 11 -13.03 13.56 -27.83
N SER A 12 -11.71 13.67 -27.91
CA SER A 12 -10.93 13.45 -29.13
C SER A 12 -10.69 11.97 -29.43
N LYS A 13 -10.94 11.08 -28.46
CA LYS A 13 -10.67 9.63 -28.50
C LYS A 13 -9.19 9.28 -28.67
N GLN A 14 -8.30 10.26 -28.45
CA GLN A 14 -6.86 10.04 -28.50
C GLN A 14 -6.41 9.20 -27.31
N VAL A 15 -5.46 8.29 -27.57
CA VAL A 15 -4.90 7.39 -26.57
C VAL A 15 -3.41 7.63 -26.45
N SER A 16 -2.96 7.90 -25.23
CA SER A 16 -1.54 7.92 -24.86
C SER A 16 -1.23 6.72 -23.97
N ASN A 17 -0.01 6.21 -24.04
CA ASN A 17 0.43 5.11 -23.19
C ASN A 17 1.87 5.31 -22.71
N TRP A 18 2.14 4.80 -21.52
CA TRP A 18 3.48 4.72 -20.94
C TRP A 18 3.72 3.28 -20.46
N LYS A 19 4.79 2.65 -20.97
CA LYS A 19 5.05 1.22 -20.79
C LYS A 19 5.99 0.99 -19.61
N ALA A 20 5.50 0.33 -18.57
CA ALA A 20 6.29 0.04 -17.37
C ALA A 20 5.80 -1.22 -16.67
N ASN A 21 6.59 -1.78 -15.75
CA ASN A 21 6.07 -2.78 -14.84
C ASN A 21 5.37 -2.13 -13.64
N VAL A 22 4.14 -1.64 -13.87
CA VAL A 22 3.37 -0.91 -12.86
C VAL A 22 3.05 -1.81 -11.66
N SER A 23 3.20 -1.24 -10.46
CA SER A 23 2.92 -1.89 -9.18
C SER A 23 1.64 -1.36 -8.54
N GLY A 24 1.16 -2.12 -7.55
CA GLY A 24 -0.05 -1.81 -6.80
C GLY A 24 -1.33 -2.43 -7.36
N LEU A 25 -2.40 -2.34 -6.57
CA LEU A 25 -3.71 -2.92 -6.89
C LEU A 25 -4.81 -1.86 -7.06
N ALA A 26 -4.57 -0.61 -6.64
CA ALA A 26 -5.55 0.48 -6.70
C ALA A 26 -5.33 1.43 -7.89
N GLY A 27 -4.37 1.13 -8.76
CA GLY A 27 -4.03 1.98 -9.91
C GLY A 27 -3.08 3.12 -9.56
N PRO A 28 -2.96 4.15 -10.42
CA PRO A 28 -2.14 5.33 -10.18
C PRO A 28 -2.79 6.31 -9.20
N ALA A 29 -1.97 7.15 -8.58
CA ALA A 29 -2.43 8.27 -7.75
C ALA A 29 -2.44 9.58 -8.56
N PHE A 30 -3.29 10.53 -8.18
CA PHE A 30 -3.42 11.82 -8.86
C PHE A 30 -3.07 12.96 -7.91
N GLY A 31 -2.17 13.83 -8.34
CA GLY A 31 -1.87 15.10 -7.67
C GLY A 31 -3.02 16.09 -7.83
N GLY A 32 -3.07 17.10 -6.96
CA GLY A 32 -4.06 18.18 -7.05
C GLY A 32 -3.93 19.05 -8.31
N ASP A 33 -2.78 18.98 -8.98
CA ASP A 33 -2.48 19.62 -10.27
C ASP A 33 -2.79 18.70 -11.46
N GLY A 34 -3.33 17.51 -11.22
CA GLY A 34 -3.60 16.49 -12.24
C GLY A 34 -2.40 15.61 -12.60
N THR A 35 -1.20 15.84 -12.05
CA THR A 35 -0.04 14.95 -12.30
C THR A 35 -0.36 13.53 -11.87
N ILE A 36 -0.03 12.54 -12.71
CA ILE A 36 -0.26 11.12 -12.42
C ILE A 36 0.99 10.53 -11.78
N TYR A 37 0.85 9.82 -10.67
CA TYR A 37 1.95 9.18 -9.96
C TYR A 37 1.80 7.66 -9.97
N VAL A 38 2.88 6.98 -10.35
CA VAL A 38 2.88 5.53 -10.58
C VAL A 38 4.10 4.91 -9.91
N ALA A 39 3.91 3.84 -9.14
CA ALA A 39 5.01 3.04 -8.62
C ALA A 39 5.29 1.86 -9.56
N THR A 40 6.56 1.47 -9.70
CA THR A 40 7.00 0.41 -10.61
C THR A 40 7.83 -0.67 -9.89
N ARG A 41 7.84 -1.86 -10.49
CA ARG A 41 8.68 -3.01 -10.14
C ARG A 41 9.84 -3.12 -11.12
N SER A 42 10.65 -4.16 -10.94
CA SER A 42 11.72 -4.54 -11.86
C SER A 42 11.22 -4.59 -13.30
N GLY A 43 11.97 -3.92 -14.18
CA GLY A 43 11.72 -3.86 -15.60
C GLY A 43 10.70 -2.79 -16.04
N GLY A 44 10.76 -2.45 -17.33
CA GLY A 44 9.93 -1.42 -17.96
C GLY A 44 10.69 -0.12 -18.10
N GLU A 45 9.99 0.90 -18.57
CA GLU A 45 10.49 2.26 -18.43
C GLU A 45 10.47 2.63 -16.93
N ARG A 46 11.61 3.12 -16.41
CA ARG A 46 11.82 3.47 -14.99
C ARG A 46 11.49 2.31 -14.03
N PRO A 47 12.31 1.25 -13.98
CA PRO A 47 12.13 0.18 -12.99
C PRO A 47 12.34 0.70 -11.57
N ASP A 48 11.73 0.03 -10.59
CA ASP A 48 11.95 0.26 -9.15
C ASP A 48 11.82 1.74 -8.74
N SER A 49 10.82 2.40 -9.33
CA SER A 49 10.68 3.85 -9.26
C SER A 49 9.27 4.29 -8.89
N LEU A 50 9.18 5.47 -8.29
CA LEU A 50 7.97 6.27 -8.22
C LEU A 50 8.07 7.37 -9.27
N VAL A 51 7.16 7.39 -10.24
CA VAL A 51 7.25 8.21 -11.44
C VAL A 51 6.07 9.18 -11.50
N ALA A 52 6.36 10.45 -11.78
CA ALA A 52 5.38 11.48 -12.11
C ALA A 52 5.23 11.57 -13.63
N LEU A 53 3.99 11.51 -14.11
CA LEU A 53 3.61 11.57 -15.52
C LEU A 53 2.67 12.76 -15.77
N ASP A 54 2.83 13.39 -16.92
CA ASP A 54 1.85 14.32 -17.44
C ASP A 54 0.50 13.62 -17.68
N PRO A 55 -0.65 14.18 -17.24
CA PRO A 55 -1.93 13.48 -17.28
C PRO A 55 -2.44 13.17 -18.68
N LYS A 56 -2.04 13.95 -19.69
CA LYS A 56 -2.58 13.81 -21.05
C LYS A 56 -1.64 12.99 -21.94
N SER A 57 -0.38 13.42 -22.00
CA SER A 57 0.64 12.79 -22.84
C SER A 57 1.27 11.55 -22.22
N LEU A 58 1.18 11.39 -20.89
CA LEU A 58 1.94 10.41 -20.10
C LEU A 58 3.46 10.52 -20.24
N SER A 59 3.95 11.69 -20.63
CA SER A 59 5.40 11.98 -20.61
C SER A 59 5.90 12.08 -19.16
N VAL A 60 7.13 11.61 -18.91
CA VAL A 60 7.72 11.63 -17.58
C VAL A 60 8.08 13.07 -17.17
N LYS A 61 7.50 13.54 -16.06
CA LYS A 61 7.79 14.86 -15.45
C LYS A 61 8.87 14.80 -14.37
N GLY A 62 9.06 13.65 -13.74
CA GLY A 62 10.03 13.43 -12.67
C GLY A 62 9.94 12.00 -12.13
N TRP A 63 10.94 11.57 -11.36
CA TRP A 63 10.93 10.23 -10.78
C TRP A 63 11.78 10.17 -9.51
N TYR A 64 11.57 9.13 -8.73
CA TYR A 64 12.44 8.67 -7.66
C TYR A 64 12.76 7.20 -7.92
N SER A 65 14.04 6.82 -7.88
CA SER A 65 14.49 5.43 -7.94
C SER A 65 14.84 4.95 -6.54
N ALA A 66 14.24 3.84 -6.12
CA ALA A 66 14.57 3.16 -4.87
C ALA A 66 15.76 2.19 -5.02
N GLY A 67 16.61 2.40 -6.04
CA GLY A 67 17.70 1.49 -6.39
C GLY A 67 17.16 0.17 -6.92
N ASN A 68 17.42 -0.92 -6.20
CA ASN A 68 16.98 -2.27 -6.53
C ASN A 68 15.77 -2.74 -5.69
N GLN A 69 15.06 -1.79 -5.06
CA GLN A 69 13.92 -2.08 -4.20
C GLN A 69 12.62 -1.94 -5.00
N GLU A 70 12.05 -3.08 -5.39
CA GLU A 70 10.79 -3.07 -6.15
C GLU A 70 9.64 -2.48 -5.32
N PHE A 71 8.93 -1.50 -5.86
CA PHE A 71 7.68 -1.06 -5.25
C PHE A 71 6.62 -2.15 -5.33
N SER A 72 5.77 -2.20 -4.33
CA SER A 72 4.73 -3.22 -4.17
C SER A 72 3.33 -2.63 -4.03
N SER A 73 3.20 -1.32 -3.78
CA SER A 73 1.92 -0.64 -3.57
C SER A 73 1.60 0.43 -4.61
N THR A 74 0.31 0.69 -4.78
CA THR A 74 -0.19 1.98 -5.28
C THR A 74 0.30 3.09 -4.34
N PRO A 75 0.80 4.22 -4.87
CA PRO A 75 1.15 5.37 -4.04
C PRO A 75 -0.07 6.01 -3.37
N VAL A 76 0.13 6.64 -2.21
CA VAL A 76 -0.87 7.50 -1.58
C VAL A 76 -0.34 8.93 -1.52
N ILE A 77 -1.15 9.89 -1.96
CA ILE A 77 -0.82 11.33 -1.92
C ILE A 77 -1.67 12.00 -0.84
N PHE A 78 -1.08 12.92 -0.09
CA PHE A 78 -1.77 13.66 0.96
C PHE A 78 -1.12 15.02 1.20
N GLN A 79 -1.93 15.97 1.67
CA GLN A 79 -1.43 17.28 2.09
C GLN A 79 -0.85 17.20 3.50
N TYR A 80 0.30 17.83 3.69
CA TYR A 80 0.99 17.94 4.96
C TYR A 80 1.69 19.29 5.06
N LYS A 81 1.20 20.17 5.95
CA LYS A 81 1.80 21.49 6.23
C LYS A 81 2.08 22.32 4.97
N GLY A 82 1.12 22.38 4.05
CA GLY A 82 1.22 23.15 2.81
C GLY A 82 2.02 22.47 1.68
N ARG A 83 2.49 21.23 1.88
CA ARG A 83 3.16 20.42 0.86
C ARG A 83 2.29 19.22 0.49
N ALA A 84 2.30 18.87 -0.79
CA ALA A 84 1.76 17.59 -1.26
C ALA A 84 2.87 16.54 -1.13
N LEU A 85 2.70 15.60 -0.20
CA LEU A 85 3.61 14.48 -0.01
C LEU A 85 3.02 13.22 -0.63
N ILE A 86 3.89 12.29 -0.97
CA ILE A 86 3.53 10.99 -1.53
C ILE A 86 4.29 9.88 -0.81
N ALA A 87 3.63 8.75 -0.61
CA ALA A 87 4.25 7.56 -0.06
C ALA A 87 3.90 6.31 -0.84
N ALA A 88 4.86 5.38 -0.93
CA ALA A 88 4.69 4.06 -1.51
C ALA A 88 5.57 3.05 -0.76
N THR A 89 5.17 1.78 -0.75
CA THR A 89 5.96 0.71 -0.11
C THR A 89 6.66 -0.18 -1.10
N THR A 90 7.84 -0.64 -0.73
CA THR A 90 8.61 -1.69 -1.42
C THR A 90 8.21 -3.09 -0.97
N ARG A 91 8.73 -4.14 -1.61
CA ARG A 91 8.39 -5.54 -1.29
C ARG A 91 8.80 -6.01 0.11
N ASP A 92 9.83 -5.39 0.69
CA ASP A 92 10.25 -5.60 2.08
C ASP A 92 9.43 -4.76 3.09
N GLY A 93 8.43 -4.01 2.59
CA GLY A 93 7.51 -3.23 3.41
C GLY A 93 8.09 -1.91 3.91
N ARG A 94 9.24 -1.44 3.41
CA ARG A 94 9.69 -0.07 3.70
C ARG A 94 8.70 0.91 3.10
N VAL A 95 8.34 1.94 3.85
CA VAL A 95 7.57 3.07 3.33
C VAL A 95 8.55 4.17 2.93
N HIS A 96 8.50 4.59 1.67
CA HIS A 96 9.27 5.71 1.15
C HIS A 96 8.36 6.94 1.15
N LEU A 97 8.79 8.03 1.78
CA LEU A 97 8.10 9.30 1.84
C LEU A 97 8.84 10.34 0.99
N LEU A 98 8.13 11.02 0.10
CA LEU A 98 8.70 11.96 -0.85
C LEU A 98 7.87 13.24 -0.95
N ASP A 99 8.52 14.30 -1.41
CA ASP A 99 7.84 15.52 -1.87
C ASP A 99 7.44 15.36 -3.34
N THR A 100 6.17 15.60 -3.65
CA THR A 100 5.67 15.51 -5.02
C THR A 100 6.26 16.56 -5.94
N SER A 101 6.75 17.70 -5.42
CA SER A 101 7.38 18.76 -6.20
C SER A 101 8.85 18.48 -6.53
N ASN A 102 9.48 17.51 -5.86
CA ASN A 102 10.89 17.17 -6.04
C ASN A 102 11.13 15.69 -5.72
N LEU A 103 10.60 14.81 -6.57
CA LEU A 103 10.74 13.37 -6.39
C LEU A 103 12.22 12.97 -6.39
N GLY A 104 12.66 12.41 -5.26
CA GLY A 104 14.00 11.89 -5.10
C GLY A 104 15.10 12.94 -5.01
N GLY A 105 14.78 14.24 -4.91
CA GLY A 105 15.80 15.27 -4.88
C GLY A 105 16.60 15.41 -6.19
N ALA A 106 17.75 16.08 -6.13
CA ALA A 106 18.57 16.36 -7.30
C ALA A 106 19.17 15.11 -7.96
N ASP A 107 19.32 14.01 -7.20
CA ASP A 107 19.84 12.74 -7.69
C ASP A 107 18.73 11.76 -8.11
N HIS A 108 17.46 12.14 -7.91
CA HIS A 108 16.30 11.26 -8.08
C HIS A 108 16.39 9.96 -7.27
N GLN A 109 17.15 9.94 -6.18
CA GLN A 109 17.45 8.76 -5.37
C GLN A 109 17.37 9.01 -3.86
N THR A 110 17.17 10.26 -3.46
CA THR A 110 17.06 10.65 -2.05
C THR A 110 15.59 10.93 -1.66
N PRO A 111 14.93 10.02 -0.91
CA PRO A 111 13.60 10.30 -0.37
C PRO A 111 13.70 11.30 0.80
N LEU A 112 12.56 11.90 1.21
CA LEU A 112 12.53 12.65 2.48
C LEU A 112 12.81 11.72 3.65
N PHE A 113 12.26 10.51 3.59
CA PHE A 113 12.51 9.44 4.56
C PHE A 113 12.19 8.09 3.94
N ALA A 114 12.92 7.05 4.36
CA ALA A 114 12.54 5.65 4.12
C ALA A 114 12.59 4.90 5.45
N THR A 115 11.53 4.16 5.80
CA THR A 115 11.52 3.39 7.04
C THR A 115 12.53 2.24 6.98
N PRO A 116 12.90 1.66 8.14
CA PRO A 116 13.41 0.30 8.19
C PRO A 116 12.44 -0.69 7.51
N VAL A 117 12.96 -1.88 7.18
CA VAL A 117 12.13 -3.03 6.78
C VAL A 117 11.05 -3.22 7.85
N SER A 118 9.80 -3.40 7.44
CA SER A 118 8.68 -3.58 8.39
C SER A 118 8.17 -5.03 8.44
N SER A 119 8.43 -5.80 7.39
CA SER A 119 7.98 -7.18 7.20
C SER A 119 9.18 -8.12 7.07
N LYS A 120 9.16 -9.27 7.76
CA LYS A 120 10.15 -10.34 7.52
C LYS A 120 9.81 -11.23 6.33
N ALA A 121 8.64 -11.06 5.72
CA ALA A 121 8.27 -11.78 4.51
C ALA A 121 8.57 -10.92 3.28
N GLY A 122 9.36 -11.45 2.35
CA GLY A 122 9.93 -10.68 1.22
C GLY A 122 9.10 -10.63 -0.07
N ASP A 123 8.01 -11.39 -0.19
CA ASP A 123 7.48 -11.71 -1.53
C ASP A 123 6.10 -11.14 -1.85
N PHE A 124 5.23 -10.89 -0.87
CA PHE A 124 3.85 -10.46 -1.14
C PHE A 124 3.44 -9.26 -0.28
N VAL A 125 3.18 -8.10 -0.88
CA VAL A 125 2.64 -6.95 -0.13
C VAL A 125 1.29 -6.55 -0.74
N PRO A 126 0.24 -6.31 0.07
CA PRO A 126 -1.16 -6.14 -0.34
C PRO A 126 -1.53 -4.95 -1.24
N GLY A 127 -0.55 -4.31 -1.89
CA GLY A 127 -0.82 -3.58 -3.12
C GLY A 127 -1.32 -2.14 -2.99
N ALA A 128 -1.68 -1.66 -1.80
CA ALA A 128 -2.01 -0.25 -1.59
C ALA A 128 -1.79 0.17 -0.14
N LEU A 129 -1.58 1.48 0.03
CA LEU A 129 -1.51 2.15 1.32
C LEU A 129 -2.79 2.93 1.58
N ALA A 130 -2.99 3.30 2.84
CA ALA A 130 -3.98 4.30 3.19
C ALA A 130 -3.33 5.43 3.98
N SER A 131 -3.89 6.64 3.88
CA SER A 131 -3.47 7.77 4.69
C SER A 131 -4.68 8.48 5.28
N TRP A 132 -4.54 8.96 6.51
CA TRP A 132 -5.57 9.74 7.18
C TRP A 132 -4.93 10.74 8.13
N GLN A 133 -5.68 11.76 8.52
CA GLN A 133 -5.28 12.72 9.54
C GLN A 133 -6.23 12.57 10.72
N ASP A 134 -5.66 12.45 11.92
CA ASP A 134 -6.46 12.39 13.14
C ASP A 134 -6.98 13.77 13.56
N LEU A 135 -7.91 13.77 14.51
CA LEU A 135 -8.50 15.00 15.04
C LEU A 135 -7.48 15.90 15.75
N GLY A 136 -6.34 15.34 16.18
CA GLY A 136 -5.20 16.09 16.72
C GLY A 136 -4.27 16.65 15.64
N GLY A 137 -4.56 16.41 14.36
CA GLY A 137 -3.78 16.88 13.23
C GLY A 137 -2.61 15.97 12.83
N THR A 138 -2.40 14.83 13.50
CA THR A 138 -1.33 13.88 13.12
C THR A 138 -1.70 13.20 11.82
N ARG A 139 -0.79 13.25 10.85
CA ARG A 139 -0.92 12.49 9.59
C ARG A 139 -0.35 11.09 9.79
N TRP A 140 -1.10 10.10 9.33
CA TRP A 140 -0.75 8.70 9.42
C TRP A 140 -0.66 8.06 8.04
N ILE A 141 0.22 7.07 7.90
CA ILE A 141 0.31 6.17 6.76
C ILE A 141 0.13 4.75 7.27
N LEU A 142 -0.87 4.06 6.75
CA LEU A 142 -1.18 2.69 7.10
C LEU A 142 -0.76 1.77 5.96
N ALA A 143 0.09 0.81 6.30
CA ALA A 143 0.60 -0.19 5.37
C ALA A 143 0.20 -1.58 5.88
N PRO A 144 -0.51 -2.39 5.09
CA PRO A 144 -0.65 -3.79 5.46
C PRO A 144 0.66 -4.54 5.18
N ALA A 145 1.10 -5.27 6.19
CA ALA A 145 2.33 -6.05 6.23
C ALA A 145 1.99 -7.54 6.39
N ILE A 146 2.85 -8.40 5.86
CA ILE A 146 2.71 -9.85 5.97
C ILE A 146 3.82 -10.45 6.85
N GLY A 147 3.55 -11.63 7.40
CA GLY A 147 4.47 -12.30 8.31
C GLY A 147 4.69 -11.55 9.62
N THR A 148 5.77 -11.92 10.31
CA THR A 148 6.21 -11.25 11.54
C THR A 148 6.82 -9.89 11.21
N GLN A 149 6.66 -8.94 12.13
CA GLN A 149 7.27 -7.63 11.99
C GLN A 149 8.78 -7.72 12.20
N ALA A 150 9.53 -6.93 11.42
CA ALA A 150 10.96 -6.77 11.66
C ALA A 150 11.20 -5.96 12.94
N ALA A 151 12.19 -6.34 13.75
CA ALA A 151 12.45 -5.71 15.04
C ALA A 151 12.82 -4.22 14.88
N ASP A 152 13.65 -3.91 13.88
CA ASP A 152 14.12 -2.56 13.58
C ASP A 152 13.00 -1.60 13.15
N ALA A 153 11.81 -2.11 12.82
CA ALA A 153 10.65 -1.28 12.52
C ALA A 153 10.11 -0.55 13.76
N GLY A 154 10.45 -1.00 14.97
CA GLY A 154 10.15 -0.29 16.23
C GLY A 154 8.68 -0.33 16.67
N PHE A 155 7.84 -1.17 16.06
CA PHE A 155 6.45 -1.36 16.49
C PHE A 155 6.38 -2.17 17.79
N LYS A 156 5.59 -1.69 18.75
CA LYS A 156 5.29 -2.41 19.98
C LYS A 156 4.12 -3.38 19.76
N ALA A 157 4.16 -4.55 20.39
CA ALA A 157 3.12 -5.58 20.32
C ALA A 157 1.94 -5.31 21.28
N GLU A 158 1.44 -4.06 21.31
CA GLU A 158 0.37 -3.63 22.24
C GLU A 158 -1.00 -4.22 21.88
N ASN A 159 -1.20 -4.63 20.62
CA ASN A 159 -2.43 -5.23 20.11
C ASN A 159 -2.34 -6.75 19.92
N GLY A 160 -1.35 -7.38 20.56
CA GLY A 160 -1.08 -8.81 20.49
C GLY A 160 0.09 -9.18 19.58
N ALA A 161 0.52 -10.44 19.66
CA ALA A 161 1.60 -10.95 18.82
C ALA A 161 1.18 -11.08 17.36
N VAL A 162 2.05 -10.68 16.43
CA VAL A 162 1.85 -10.75 14.99
C VAL A 162 2.73 -11.85 14.41
N THR A 163 2.12 -12.84 13.74
CA THR A 163 2.81 -13.98 13.15
C THR A 163 2.54 -14.15 11.65
N LYS A 164 1.36 -13.75 11.19
CA LYS A 164 0.88 -13.93 9.81
C LYS A 164 0.83 -12.63 9.02
N GLY A 165 0.62 -11.52 9.72
CA GLY A 165 0.53 -10.20 9.12
C GLY A 165 -0.22 -9.23 10.02
N SER A 166 -0.15 -7.95 9.70
CA SER A 166 -0.79 -6.87 10.45
C SER A 166 -1.00 -5.67 9.54
N VAL A 167 -1.77 -4.69 9.99
CA VAL A 167 -1.66 -3.33 9.47
C VAL A 167 -0.76 -2.56 10.42
N VAL A 168 0.27 -1.92 9.87
CA VAL A 168 1.19 -1.06 10.61
C VAL A 168 0.91 0.39 10.30
N ALA A 169 0.96 1.25 11.31
CA ALA A 169 0.66 2.67 11.19
C ALA A 169 1.88 3.53 11.53
N TRP A 170 2.37 4.25 10.54
CA TRP A 170 3.46 5.21 10.68
C TRP A 170 2.90 6.62 10.89
N LYS A 171 3.39 7.32 11.91
CA LYS A 171 3.13 8.74 12.13
C LYS A 171 4.10 9.56 11.29
N ILE A 172 3.58 10.59 10.62
CA ILE A 172 4.43 11.63 10.04
C ILE A 172 4.72 12.67 11.11
N VAL A 173 6.00 12.93 11.33
CA VAL A 173 6.48 13.95 12.27
C VAL A 173 7.49 14.85 11.59
N GLU A 174 7.66 16.08 12.07
CA GLU A 174 8.78 16.93 11.65
C GLU A 174 10.00 16.62 12.50
N GLN A 175 11.13 16.38 11.86
CA GLN A 175 12.42 16.30 12.50
C GLN A 175 13.38 17.24 11.78
N ASN A 176 13.83 18.29 12.46
CA ASN A 176 14.69 19.34 11.87
C ASN A 176 14.08 19.97 10.60
N GLY A 177 12.75 20.13 10.53
CA GLY A 177 12.04 20.71 9.39
C GLY A 177 11.88 19.76 8.18
N VAL A 178 12.26 18.49 8.33
CA VAL A 178 12.02 17.44 7.33
C VAL A 178 10.96 16.48 7.87
N PRO A 179 9.89 16.19 7.10
CA PRO A 179 8.94 15.14 7.44
C PRO A 179 9.61 13.76 7.48
N THR A 180 9.48 13.05 8.60
CA THR A 180 9.96 11.67 8.80
C THR A 180 8.83 10.74 9.24
N LEU A 181 9.09 9.44 9.27
CA LEU A 181 8.13 8.43 9.71
C LEU A 181 8.56 7.78 11.02
N GLN A 182 7.67 7.81 12.01
CA GLN A 182 7.85 7.15 13.30
C GLN A 182 6.83 6.01 13.46
N PRO A 183 7.22 4.87 14.06
CA PRO A 183 6.28 3.79 14.33
C PRO A 183 5.22 4.27 15.34
N GLY A 184 3.95 4.09 15.00
CA GLY A 184 2.84 4.40 15.88
C GLY A 184 2.25 3.16 16.53
N TRP A 185 1.56 2.33 15.75
CA TRP A 185 0.95 1.10 16.23
C TRP A 185 0.98 -0.01 15.18
N SER A 186 0.86 -1.24 15.65
CA SER A 186 0.61 -2.44 14.83
C SER A 186 -0.72 -3.03 15.23
N SER A 187 -1.53 -3.49 14.27
CA SER A 187 -2.79 -4.17 14.58
C SER A 187 -2.53 -5.53 15.25
N ARG A 188 -3.62 -6.20 15.63
CA ARG A 188 -3.59 -7.65 15.89
C ARG A 188 -3.10 -8.45 14.67
N ASP A 189 -2.85 -9.73 14.88
CA ASP A 189 -2.56 -10.69 13.80
C ASP A 189 -3.71 -10.77 12.79
N LEU A 190 -3.37 -10.65 11.51
CA LEU A 190 -4.27 -10.70 10.36
C LEU A 190 -3.72 -11.69 9.34
N VAL A 191 -4.61 -12.49 8.75
CA VAL A 191 -4.27 -13.38 7.65
C VAL A 191 -4.42 -12.59 6.35
N SER A 192 -3.29 -12.34 5.67
CA SER A 192 -3.28 -11.73 4.33
C SER A 192 -4.05 -10.40 4.29
N PRO A 193 -3.70 -9.43 5.15
CA PRO A 193 -4.47 -8.20 5.31
C PRO A 193 -4.64 -7.46 3.98
N LEU A 194 -5.82 -6.88 3.76
CA LEU A 194 -6.11 -6.02 2.61
C LEU A 194 -5.85 -4.55 2.94
N PRO A 195 -5.75 -3.67 1.92
CA PRO A 195 -5.63 -2.22 2.12
C PRO A 195 -6.72 -1.68 3.09
N PRO A 196 -6.36 -0.86 4.09
CA PRO A 196 -7.32 -0.36 5.07
C PRO A 196 -8.23 0.69 4.47
N THR A 197 -9.45 0.79 4.98
CA THR A 197 -10.35 1.93 4.73
C THR A 197 -10.53 2.71 6.02
N ILE A 198 -10.51 4.04 5.96
CA ILE A 198 -10.63 4.88 7.15
C ILE A 198 -11.88 5.75 7.02
N ILE A 199 -12.72 5.74 8.06
CA ILE A 199 -13.93 6.56 8.15
C ILE A 199 -13.98 7.16 9.55
N ASN A 200 -13.98 8.49 9.65
CA ASN A 200 -14.12 9.22 10.92
C ASN A 200 -13.18 8.74 12.05
N GLY A 201 -11.92 8.47 11.70
CA GLY A 201 -10.91 7.99 12.67
C GLY A 201 -11.02 6.51 13.05
N VAL A 202 -11.98 5.77 12.47
CA VAL A 202 -12.06 4.32 12.58
C VAL A 202 -11.38 3.69 11.36
N VAL A 203 -10.43 2.80 11.61
CA VAL A 203 -9.72 2.05 10.58
C VAL A 203 -10.38 0.68 10.43
N PHE A 204 -10.97 0.45 9.27
CA PHE A 204 -11.53 -0.82 8.87
C PHE A 204 -10.46 -1.65 8.16
N VAL A 205 -10.12 -2.80 8.75
CA VAL A 205 -9.13 -3.73 8.19
C VAL A 205 -9.76 -5.09 7.94
N THR A 206 -9.53 -5.63 6.75
CA THR A 206 -9.99 -6.97 6.38
C THR A 206 -8.82 -7.94 6.45
N SER A 207 -8.88 -8.89 7.37
CA SER A 207 -8.10 -10.13 7.29
C SER A 207 -8.78 -11.01 6.25
N SER A 208 -8.23 -11.13 5.04
CA SER A 208 -8.90 -11.87 3.96
C SER A 208 -9.03 -13.36 4.25
N GLY A 209 -8.17 -13.90 5.11
CA GLY A 209 -8.09 -15.34 5.35
C GLY A 209 -7.42 -16.09 4.19
N GLU A 210 -7.05 -15.41 3.11
CA GLU A 210 -6.51 -15.99 1.89
C GLU A 210 -5.18 -16.70 2.16
N PHE A 211 -5.11 -17.97 1.76
CA PHE A 211 -3.86 -18.70 1.70
C PHE A 211 -3.07 -18.27 0.47
N ARG A 212 -1.98 -17.55 0.71
CA ARG A 212 -1.05 -17.10 -0.34
C ARG A 212 0.16 -18.03 -0.36
N ALA A 213 0.26 -18.83 -1.42
CA ALA A 213 1.39 -19.71 -1.65
C ALA A 213 2.53 -18.94 -2.34
N LYS A 214 3.78 -19.26 -1.97
CA LYS A 214 4.96 -18.86 -2.76
C LYS A 214 5.12 -19.73 -4.02
N ASP A 215 4.66 -20.97 -3.95
CA ASP A 215 4.72 -21.92 -5.05
C ASP A 215 3.63 -21.62 -6.09
N SER A 216 4.06 -21.21 -7.28
CA SER A 216 3.20 -20.91 -8.42
C SER A 216 2.43 -22.12 -8.96
N LYS A 217 2.80 -23.35 -8.54
CA LYS A 217 2.09 -24.58 -8.90
C LYS A 217 0.83 -24.84 -8.07
N VAL A 218 0.64 -24.13 -6.95
CA VAL A 218 -0.57 -24.27 -6.14
C VAL A 218 -1.74 -23.68 -6.90
N THR A 219 -2.72 -24.52 -7.26
CA THR A 219 -3.89 -24.10 -8.05
C THR A 219 -4.82 -23.17 -7.25
N ALA A 220 -5.71 -22.45 -7.94
CA ALA A 220 -6.72 -21.62 -7.28
C ALA A 220 -7.61 -22.45 -6.33
N ALA A 221 -7.99 -23.67 -6.71
CA ALA A 221 -8.78 -24.58 -5.87
C ALA A 221 -8.01 -24.99 -4.60
N GLN A 222 -6.72 -25.32 -4.73
CA GLN A 222 -5.88 -25.65 -3.57
C GLN A 222 -5.69 -24.44 -2.64
N ARG A 223 -5.58 -23.21 -3.19
CA ARG A 223 -5.54 -21.99 -2.37
C ARG A 223 -6.86 -21.75 -1.64
N ALA A 224 -8.00 -21.95 -2.31
CA ALA A 224 -9.32 -21.80 -1.71
C ALA A 224 -9.51 -22.79 -0.54
N LEU A 225 -9.17 -24.07 -0.72
CA LEU A 225 -9.27 -25.10 0.32
C LEU A 225 -8.42 -24.81 1.56
N ARG A 226 -7.30 -24.11 1.40
CA ARG A 226 -6.38 -23.74 2.50
C ARG A 226 -6.69 -22.38 3.10
N SER A 227 -7.58 -21.62 2.49
CA SER A 227 -7.99 -20.30 2.97
C SER A 227 -8.93 -20.43 4.17
N SER A 228 -8.91 -19.41 5.01
CA SER A 228 -9.79 -19.26 6.16
C SER A 228 -10.81 -18.17 5.89
N ARG A 229 -11.77 -18.01 6.81
CA ARG A 229 -12.83 -17.01 6.69
C ARG A 229 -12.25 -15.59 6.69
N ALA A 230 -12.76 -14.74 5.81
CA ALA A 230 -12.50 -13.32 5.88
C ALA A 230 -13.14 -12.71 7.14
N VAL A 231 -12.41 -11.81 7.81
CA VAL A 231 -12.89 -11.10 9.01
C VAL A 231 -12.58 -9.62 8.86
N LEU A 232 -13.61 -8.79 9.01
CA LEU A 232 -13.50 -7.35 9.07
C LEU A 232 -13.37 -6.90 10.53
N TYR A 233 -12.37 -6.07 10.83
CA TYR A 233 -12.18 -5.45 12.13
C TYR A 233 -12.31 -3.93 12.01
N ALA A 234 -12.96 -3.31 12.99
CA ALA A 234 -12.93 -1.87 13.21
C ALA A 234 -11.89 -1.58 14.30
N LEU A 235 -10.90 -0.78 13.98
CA LEU A 235 -9.81 -0.39 14.88
C LEU A 235 -9.88 1.11 15.16
N ASP A 236 -9.51 1.49 16.37
CA ASP A 236 -9.22 2.88 16.70
C ASP A 236 -8.04 3.35 15.86
N GLY A 237 -8.19 4.46 15.12
CA GLY A 237 -7.18 4.90 14.17
C GLY A 237 -5.88 5.35 14.81
N THR A 238 -5.89 5.77 16.08
CA THR A 238 -4.72 6.30 16.78
C THR A 238 -3.94 5.24 17.55
N THR A 239 -4.58 4.11 17.87
CA THR A 239 -4.01 3.04 18.70
C THR A 239 -3.99 1.67 18.04
N GLY A 240 -4.76 1.45 16.98
CA GLY A 240 -4.92 0.15 16.33
C GLY A 240 -5.70 -0.89 17.16
N LYS A 241 -6.23 -0.48 18.33
CA LYS A 241 -7.03 -1.35 19.20
C LYS A 241 -8.37 -1.62 18.54
N SER A 242 -8.78 -2.88 18.53
CA SER A 242 -10.11 -3.24 18.02
C SER A 242 -11.19 -2.69 18.96
N PHE A 243 -12.16 -1.96 18.41
CA PHE A 243 -13.46 -1.87 19.04
C PHE A 243 -14.05 -3.30 19.04
N GLY A 244 -14.63 -3.77 20.16
CA GLY A 244 -14.96 -5.19 20.39
C GLY A 244 -15.61 -5.91 19.19
N THR A 245 -15.50 -7.24 19.10
CA THR A 245 -15.93 -8.07 17.95
C THR A 245 -17.40 -7.87 17.54
N ALA A 246 -17.69 -6.82 16.80
CA ALA A 246 -19.01 -6.51 16.25
C ALA A 246 -18.95 -6.69 14.74
N ALA A 247 -18.96 -7.96 14.30
CA ALA A 247 -19.48 -8.47 13.03
C ALA A 247 -18.84 -9.83 12.70
N ARG A 248 -19.23 -10.89 13.42
CA ARG A 248 -19.20 -12.24 12.82
C ARG A 248 -20.36 -12.34 11.82
N ARG A 249 -20.32 -11.56 10.73
CA ARG A 249 -21.21 -11.81 9.58
C ARG A 249 -20.39 -12.46 8.49
N SER A 250 -20.72 -13.72 8.25
CA SER A 250 -20.19 -14.51 7.14
C SER A 250 -20.56 -13.82 5.84
N LEU A 251 -19.58 -13.33 5.09
CA LEU A 251 -19.74 -13.22 3.65
C LEU A 251 -19.57 -14.64 3.11
N HIS A 252 -20.70 -15.33 2.86
CA HIS A 252 -20.69 -16.56 2.08
C HIS A 252 -20.37 -16.18 0.64
N SER A 253 -19.32 -16.81 0.06
CA SER A 253 -19.14 -16.82 -1.39
C SER A 253 -20.15 -17.83 -1.96
N PRO A 254 -21.02 -17.46 -2.92
CA PRO A 254 -21.88 -18.42 -3.61
C PRO A 254 -21.03 -19.12 -4.67
N ALA A 255 -20.26 -20.13 -4.27
CA ALA A 255 -19.47 -20.96 -5.20
C ALA A 255 -19.94 -22.42 -5.25
N GLU A 256 -21.13 -22.74 -4.72
CA GLU A 256 -21.68 -24.10 -4.73
C GLU A 256 -23.16 -24.09 -5.16
N THR A 257 -23.47 -23.77 -6.42
CA THR A 257 -24.77 -24.15 -7.03
C THR A 257 -24.75 -24.32 -8.56
N LEU A 258 -23.61 -24.65 -9.16
CA LEU A 258 -23.57 -24.99 -10.59
C LEU A 258 -22.68 -26.22 -10.82
N CYS A 259 -23.11 -27.37 -10.29
CA CYS A 259 -22.69 -28.69 -10.77
C CYS A 259 -23.65 -29.75 -10.20
N GLN A 260 -24.90 -29.75 -10.67
CA GLN A 260 -25.81 -30.90 -10.62
C GLN A 260 -27.03 -30.61 -11.51
N ALA A 261 -26.82 -30.70 -12.82
CA ALA A 261 -27.84 -30.96 -13.84
C ALA A 261 -27.13 -31.15 -15.19
N ALA A 262 -26.64 -32.37 -15.42
CA ALA A 262 -26.43 -32.96 -16.74
C ALA A 262 -26.54 -34.49 -16.57
#